data_AF-A0A853AX41-F1
#
_entry.id   AF-A0A853AX41-F1
#
_cell.length_a   1.000
_cell.length_b   1.000
_cell.length_c   1.000
_cell.angle_alpha   90.00
_cell.angle_beta   90.00
_cell.angle_gamma   90.00
#
_symmetry.space_group_name_H-M   'P 1'
#
loop_
_entity.id
_entity.type
_entity.pdbx_description
1 polymer ?
#
loop_
_entity_poly.entity_id
_entity_poly.type
_entity_poly.pdbx_seq_one_letter_code
_entity_poly.pdbx_strand_id
1 'polypeptide(L)'
;MKIAPHSMPGAVYFATESAIWTGGRALYDPTLPGTAAGRAYLLTVSQFSDVAAQEMYRAPSTDLDLTRVLTTGRDELGPGRYETLLHIGDREGSPVLTFTAPWSASEVEWNPPSKVYLRMLAEGLRESHGWNAQEVARYLGGLRGVEGHWPPDTLAALLT
;
A
#
# COMPACT_ATOMS: atom_id res chain seq x y z
N MET A 1 -16.37 11.44 5.45
CA MET A 1 -14.91 11.19 5.30
C MET A 1 -14.49 11.68 3.93
N LYS A 2 -13.46 12.53 3.82
CA LYS A 2 -12.95 12.97 2.52
C LYS A 2 -12.03 11.89 1.94
N ILE A 3 -12.25 11.53 0.69
CA ILE A 3 -11.51 10.47 -0.01
C ILE A 3 -11.08 11.03 -1.37
N ALA A 4 -9.84 10.77 -1.78
CA ALA A 4 -9.33 11.21 -3.07
C ALA A 4 -8.26 10.26 -3.63
N PRO A 5 -8.07 10.18 -4.97
CA PRO A 5 -6.90 9.53 -5.55
C PRO A 5 -5.62 10.22 -5.08
N HIS A 6 -4.57 9.44 -4.88
CA HIS A 6 -3.24 9.95 -4.55
C HIS A 6 -2.17 9.20 -5.35
N SER A 7 -1.12 9.92 -5.73
CA SER A 7 0.04 9.38 -6.42
C SER A 7 1.27 9.80 -5.64
N MET A 8 2.16 8.85 -5.37
CA MET A 8 3.34 9.04 -4.51
C MET A 8 4.58 8.44 -5.18
N PRO A 9 5.77 9.09 -5.10
CA PRO A 9 7.01 8.55 -5.65
C PRO A 9 7.39 7.24 -4.98
N GLY A 10 7.74 6.22 -5.74
CA GLY A 10 7.95 4.88 -5.19
C GLY A 10 7.17 3.83 -5.97
N ALA A 11 7.16 2.61 -5.46
CA ALA A 11 6.35 1.54 -6.03
C ALA A 11 5.84 0.58 -4.95
N VAL A 12 4.74 -0.08 -5.28
CA VAL A 12 4.23 -1.22 -4.51
C VAL A 12 4.96 -2.49 -4.95
N TYR A 13 5.26 -3.35 -3.99
CA TYR A 13 5.79 -4.69 -4.23
C TYR A 13 5.01 -5.72 -3.40
N PHE A 14 5.02 -6.98 -3.84
CA PHE A 14 4.34 -8.06 -3.17
C PHE A 14 5.33 -9.05 -2.58
N ALA A 15 5.25 -9.28 -1.27
CA ALA A 15 6.14 -10.17 -0.54
C ALA A 15 5.43 -10.77 0.67
N THR A 16 6.01 -11.81 1.28
CA THR A 16 5.44 -12.58 2.41
C THR A 16 4.06 -13.18 2.13
N GLU A 17 3.55 -14.05 2.99
CA GLU A 17 2.22 -14.64 2.83
C GLU A 17 1.17 -13.87 3.62
N SER A 18 0.02 -13.59 2.99
CA SER A 18 -1.19 -13.11 3.66
C SER A 18 -2.14 -14.28 3.94
N ALA A 19 -2.47 -14.51 5.21
CA ALA A 19 -3.45 -15.54 5.58
C ALA A 19 -4.87 -15.23 5.08
N ILE A 20 -5.20 -13.94 4.87
CA ILE A 20 -6.52 -13.49 4.40
C ILE A 20 -6.61 -13.59 2.88
N TRP A 21 -5.53 -13.18 2.21
CA TRP A 21 -5.50 -13.06 0.76
C TRP A 21 -4.89 -14.27 0.05
N THR A 22 -4.33 -15.22 0.78
CA THR A 22 -3.72 -16.46 0.28
C THR A 22 -2.74 -16.22 -0.88
N GLY A 23 -1.84 -15.26 -0.67
CA GLY A 23 -0.72 -14.90 -1.53
C GLY A 23 0.05 -13.70 -0.99
N GLY A 24 0.90 -13.12 -1.84
CA GLY A 24 1.67 -11.91 -1.56
C GLY A 24 0.83 -10.74 -1.06
N ARG A 25 1.25 -10.09 0.04
CA ARG A 25 0.65 -8.83 0.50
C ARG A 25 1.34 -7.63 -0.16
N ALA A 26 0.60 -6.54 -0.36
CA ALA A 26 1.15 -5.30 -0.88
C ALA A 26 1.94 -4.55 0.20
N LEU A 27 3.17 -4.18 -0.13
CA LEU A 27 4.04 -3.32 0.66
C LEU A 27 4.51 -2.16 -0.24
N TYR A 28 4.98 -1.08 0.36
CA TYR A 28 5.34 0.13 -0.36
C TYR A 28 6.79 0.48 -0.08
N ASP A 29 7.53 0.79 -1.14
CA ASP A 29 8.91 1.21 -1.05
C ASP A 29 9.08 2.57 -1.74
N PRO A 30 9.33 3.66 -0.97
CA PRO A 30 9.50 5.00 -1.53
C PRO A 30 10.82 5.17 -2.29
N THR A 31 11.75 4.22 -2.19
CA THR A 31 13.07 4.28 -2.85
C THR A 31 13.05 3.70 -4.26
N LEU A 32 12.01 2.92 -4.60
CA LEU A 32 11.86 2.36 -5.94
C LEU A 32 11.55 3.45 -6.96
N PRO A 33 12.07 3.34 -8.20
CA PRO A 33 11.65 4.24 -9.26
C PRO A 33 10.19 4.01 -9.61
N GLY A 34 9.48 5.09 -9.94
CA GLY A 34 8.11 5.03 -10.43
C GLY A 34 7.14 5.85 -9.58
N THR A 35 5.87 5.52 -9.71
CA THR A 35 4.79 6.19 -9.01
C THR A 35 3.80 5.15 -8.52
N ALA A 36 3.62 5.07 -7.20
CA ALA A 36 2.58 4.26 -6.60
C ALA A 36 1.25 5.02 -6.66
N ALA A 37 0.22 4.34 -7.15
CA ALA A 37 -1.16 4.78 -7.09
C ALA A 37 -1.79 4.31 -5.77
N GLY A 38 -2.41 5.24 -5.06
CA GLY A 38 -3.11 4.99 -3.80
C GLY A 38 -4.41 5.77 -3.71
N ARG A 39 -5.12 5.57 -2.59
CA ARG A 39 -6.31 6.31 -2.22
C ARG A 39 -6.07 6.94 -0.85
N ALA A 40 -6.17 8.25 -0.78
CA ALA A 40 -6.01 8.99 0.47
C ALA A 40 -7.35 9.14 1.18
N TYR A 41 -7.32 8.95 2.50
CA TYR A 41 -8.45 9.12 3.41
C TYR A 41 -8.08 10.21 4.40
N LEU A 42 -8.92 11.26 4.51
CA LEU A 42 -8.72 12.26 5.55
C LEU A 42 -9.31 11.74 6.87
N LEU A 43 -8.42 11.48 7.82
CA LEU A 43 -8.71 10.89 9.12
C LEU A 43 -8.26 11.82 10.24
N THR A 44 -8.90 11.70 11.42
CA THR A 44 -8.31 12.22 12.65
C THR A 44 -7.13 11.36 13.09
N VAL A 45 -6.29 11.87 14.01
CA VAL A 45 -5.17 11.11 14.59
C VAL A 45 -5.68 9.82 15.26
N SER A 46 -6.80 9.87 15.98
CA SER A 46 -7.37 8.69 16.62
C SER A 46 -7.85 7.66 15.60
N GLN A 47 -8.52 8.08 14.52
CA GLN A 47 -8.92 7.16 13.45
C GLN A 47 -7.73 6.52 12.75
N PHE A 48 -6.66 7.30 12.49
CA PHE A 48 -5.43 6.76 11.92
C PHE A 48 -4.75 5.76 12.88
N SER A 49 -4.76 6.05 14.18
CA SER A 49 -4.21 5.18 15.22
C SER A 49 -4.97 3.86 15.34
N ASP A 50 -6.30 3.89 15.21
CA ASP A 50 -7.13 2.68 15.19
C ASP A 50 -6.82 1.79 13.97
N VAL A 51 -6.70 2.39 12.78
CA VAL A 51 -6.31 1.68 11.55
C VAL A 51 -4.91 1.09 11.69
N ALA A 52 -3.96 1.84 12.24
CA ALA A 52 -2.61 1.37 12.51
C ALA A 52 -2.61 0.16 13.46
N ALA A 53 -3.35 0.25 14.56
CA ALA A 53 -3.46 -0.84 15.53
C ALA A 53 -4.00 -2.12 14.87
N GLN A 54 -5.03 -2.00 14.04
CA GLN A 54 -5.58 -3.13 13.30
C GLN A 54 -4.55 -3.78 12.35
N GLU A 55 -3.82 -2.98 11.56
CA GLU A 55 -2.78 -3.50 10.64
C GLU A 55 -1.61 -4.15 11.39
N MET A 56 -1.33 -3.69 12.60
CA MET A 56 -0.29 -4.24 13.49
C MET A 56 -0.78 -5.40 14.35
N TYR A 57 -2.03 -5.85 14.18
CA TYR A 57 -2.67 -6.90 15.00
C TYR A 57 -2.68 -6.58 16.51
N ARG A 58 -2.83 -5.30 16.85
CA ARG A 58 -2.91 -4.77 18.21
C ARG A 58 -4.35 -4.33 18.50
N ALA A 59 -4.72 -4.31 19.78
CA ALA A 59 -5.96 -3.66 20.18
C ALA A 59 -5.82 -2.12 20.02
N PRO A 60 -6.89 -1.42 19.60
CA PRO A 60 -6.93 0.05 19.69
C PRO A 60 -6.55 0.52 21.09
N SER A 61 -5.76 1.58 21.18
CA SER A 61 -5.25 2.10 22.45
C SER A 61 -5.20 3.63 22.44
N THR A 62 -4.17 4.25 23.02
CA THR A 62 -3.92 5.68 22.88
C THR A 62 -3.47 6.03 21.47
N ASP A 63 -3.69 7.29 21.08
CA ASP A 63 -3.20 7.85 19.83
C ASP A 63 -1.68 7.65 19.68
N LEU A 64 -1.26 7.33 18.46
CA LEU A 64 0.16 7.23 18.12
C LEU A 64 0.84 8.60 18.27
N ASP A 65 2.06 8.61 18.81
CA ASP A 65 2.93 9.77 18.72
C ASP A 65 3.48 9.90 17.29
N LEU A 66 2.93 10.83 16.52
CA LEU A 66 3.34 11.08 15.13
C LEU A 66 4.56 12.01 15.03
N THR A 67 5.10 12.52 16.14
CA THR A 67 6.17 13.52 16.14
C THR A 67 7.38 13.05 15.32
N ARG A 68 7.80 11.80 15.53
CA ARG A 68 8.97 11.26 14.83
C ARG A 68 8.74 11.13 13.32
N VAL A 69 7.68 10.46 12.88
CA VAL A 69 7.41 10.30 11.44
C VAL A 69 7.23 11.65 10.74
N LEU A 70 6.62 12.64 11.39
CA LEU A 70 6.44 13.98 10.83
C LEU A 70 7.75 14.79 10.76
N THR A 71 8.71 14.53 11.65
CA THR A 71 9.99 15.27 11.68
C THR A 71 11.09 14.60 10.86
N THR A 72 11.13 13.27 10.82
CA THR A 72 12.21 12.49 10.17
C THR A 72 11.77 11.83 8.87
N GLY A 73 10.46 11.80 8.59
CA GLY A 73 9.88 11.09 7.45
C GLY A 73 9.57 9.61 7.71
N ARG A 74 10.05 9.03 8.81
CA ARG A 74 9.95 7.59 9.08
C ARG A 74 9.97 7.27 10.57
N ASP A 75 9.10 6.35 11.00
CA ASP A 75 9.14 5.79 12.35
C ASP A 75 8.85 4.29 12.35
N GLU A 76 9.66 3.52 13.08
CA GLU A 76 9.52 2.05 13.19
C GLU A 76 8.98 1.71 14.57
N LEU A 77 7.72 1.26 14.60
CA LEU A 77 6.94 0.94 15.79
C LEU A 77 7.08 -0.53 16.22
N GLY A 78 7.88 -1.30 15.48
CA GLY A 78 8.24 -2.70 15.77
C GLY A 78 8.69 -3.49 14.53
N PRO A 79 8.97 -4.80 14.67
CA PRO A 79 9.53 -5.64 13.60
C PRO A 79 8.49 -6.19 12.61
N GLY A 80 7.21 -5.88 12.79
CA GLY A 80 6.10 -6.39 11.98
C GLY A 80 6.02 -5.79 10.56
N ARG A 81 5.21 -6.45 9.71
CA ARG A 81 5.11 -6.16 8.26
C ARG A 81 4.41 -4.83 7.91
N TYR A 82 3.72 -4.21 8.88
CA TYR A 82 3.10 -2.89 8.77
C TYR A 82 3.47 -2.00 9.96
N GLU A 83 4.59 -2.28 10.62
CA GLU A 83 5.02 -1.55 11.81
C GLU A 83 5.94 -0.36 11.48
N THR A 84 6.03 0.05 10.21
CA THR A 84 6.78 1.25 9.81
C THR A 84 5.86 2.32 9.27
N LEU A 85 5.84 3.49 9.92
CA LEU A 85 5.19 4.70 9.43
C LEU A 85 6.11 5.44 8.45
N LEU A 86 5.52 5.95 7.38
CA LEU A 86 6.19 6.87 6.45
C LEU A 86 5.35 8.13 6.25
N HIS A 87 6.01 9.28 6.27
CA HIS A 87 5.45 10.53 5.77
C HIS A 87 5.81 10.68 4.29
N ILE A 88 4.79 10.60 3.43
CA ILE A 88 4.92 10.57 1.97
C ILE A 88 4.52 11.90 1.32
N GLY A 89 4.66 12.99 2.07
CA GLY A 89 4.37 14.37 1.65
C GLY A 89 3.05 14.91 2.19
N ASP A 90 2.74 16.14 1.80
CA ASP A 90 1.57 16.87 2.27
C ASP A 90 0.51 17.01 1.19
N ARG A 91 -0.76 16.96 1.59
CA ARG A 91 -1.91 17.21 0.73
C ARG A 91 -2.83 18.22 1.38
N GLU A 92 -3.07 19.34 0.70
CA GLU A 92 -3.98 20.39 1.15
C GLU A 92 -3.72 20.85 2.61
N GLY A 93 -2.44 20.91 3.00
CA GLY A 93 -2.01 21.30 4.34
C GLY A 93 -2.12 20.21 5.41
N SER A 94 -2.44 18.97 5.04
CA SER A 94 -2.42 17.80 5.93
C SER A 94 -1.32 16.81 5.54
N PRO A 95 -0.59 16.22 6.50
CA PRO A 95 0.42 15.21 6.20
C PRO A 95 -0.23 13.93 5.68
N VAL A 96 0.39 13.31 4.69
CA VAL A 96 -0.02 12.00 4.17
C VAL A 96 0.90 10.95 4.77
N LEU A 97 0.31 10.06 5.58
CA LEU A 97 1.00 8.96 6.22
C LEU A 97 0.57 7.63 5.62
N THR A 98 1.49 6.66 5.62
CA THR A 98 1.21 5.26 5.28
C THR A 98 1.97 4.31 6.21
N PHE A 99 1.58 3.03 6.19
CA PHE A 99 2.22 1.96 6.94
C PHE A 99 2.82 0.96 5.97
N THR A 100 4.03 0.49 6.24
CA THR A 100 4.66 -0.56 5.43
C THR A 100 5.63 -1.39 6.27
N ALA A 101 6.36 -2.29 5.59
CA ALA A 101 7.38 -3.10 6.22
C ALA A 101 8.67 -2.31 6.43
N PRO A 102 9.50 -2.68 7.42
CA PRO A 102 10.76 -1.98 7.64
C PRO A 102 11.79 -2.23 6.52
N TRP A 103 11.65 -3.30 5.74
CA TRP A 103 12.55 -3.65 4.65
C TRP A 103 12.10 -3.10 3.28
N SER A 104 13.08 -2.83 2.42
CA SER A 104 12.92 -2.49 1.01
C SER A 104 12.55 -3.70 0.16
N ALA A 105 12.11 -3.45 -1.08
CA ALA A 105 11.77 -4.52 -2.01
C ALA A 105 12.98 -5.37 -2.45
N SER A 106 14.22 -4.88 -2.26
CA SER A 106 15.45 -5.62 -2.57
C SER A 106 15.90 -6.56 -1.44
N GLU A 107 15.33 -6.44 -0.25
CA GLU A 107 15.75 -7.18 0.94
C GLU A 107 14.88 -8.42 1.21
N VAL A 108 13.90 -8.71 0.34
CA VAL A 108 12.93 -9.78 0.53
C VAL A 108 12.56 -10.45 -0.79
N GLU A 109 12.31 -11.75 -0.75
CA GLU A 109 11.75 -12.48 -1.89
C GLU A 109 10.32 -12.02 -2.18
N TRP A 110 10.04 -11.85 -3.47
CA TRP A 110 8.69 -11.47 -3.91
C TRP A 110 7.77 -12.69 -3.91
N ASN A 111 6.53 -12.47 -3.52
CA ASN A 111 5.48 -13.48 -3.49
C ASN A 111 4.31 -12.97 -4.34
N PRO A 112 3.83 -13.71 -5.37
CA PRO A 112 2.72 -13.24 -6.16
C PRO A 112 1.42 -13.12 -5.35
N PRO A 113 0.65 -12.03 -5.54
CA PRO A 113 -0.67 -11.90 -4.93
C PRO A 113 -1.64 -12.91 -5.53
N SER A 114 -2.69 -13.26 -4.79
CA SER A 114 -3.76 -14.10 -5.31
C SER A 114 -4.66 -13.35 -6.29
N LYS A 115 -5.42 -14.12 -7.09
CA LYS A 115 -6.44 -13.59 -8.02
C LYS A 115 -7.46 -12.70 -7.30
N VAL A 116 -7.91 -13.13 -6.12
CA VAL A 116 -8.93 -12.44 -5.35
C VAL A 116 -8.39 -11.09 -4.87
N TYR A 117 -7.14 -11.07 -4.41
CA TYR A 117 -6.51 -9.83 -3.96
C TYR A 117 -6.25 -8.85 -5.11
N LEU A 118 -5.79 -9.34 -6.27
CA LEU A 118 -5.63 -8.52 -7.47
C LEU A 118 -6.95 -7.87 -7.92
N ARG A 119 -8.07 -8.59 -7.86
CA ARG A 119 -9.40 -8.01 -8.17
C ARG A 119 -9.80 -6.92 -7.18
N MET A 120 -9.54 -7.11 -5.88
CA MET A 120 -9.83 -6.10 -4.87
C MET A 120 -9.01 -4.82 -5.12
N LEU A 121 -7.70 -4.95 -5.38
CA LEU A 121 -6.84 -3.82 -5.71
C LEU A 121 -7.29 -3.12 -7.01
N ALA A 122 -7.67 -3.91 -8.01
CA ALA A 122 -8.17 -3.37 -9.26
C ALA A 122 -9.43 -2.53 -9.07
N GLU A 123 -10.41 -3.02 -8.29
CA GLU A 123 -11.62 -2.24 -8.02
C GLU A 123 -11.30 -0.94 -7.29
N GLY A 124 -10.42 -0.99 -6.29
CA GLY A 124 -9.97 0.22 -5.60
C GLY A 124 -9.30 1.24 -6.53
N LEU A 125 -8.51 0.79 -7.52
CA LEU A 125 -7.88 1.65 -8.52
C LEU A 125 -8.92 2.23 -9.51
N ARG A 126 -9.89 1.44 -9.96
CA ARG A 126 -10.98 1.91 -10.83
C ARG A 126 -11.82 2.97 -10.13
N GLU A 127 -12.21 2.73 -8.88
CA GLU A 127 -13.02 3.66 -8.10
C GLU A 127 -12.29 4.97 -7.78
N SER A 128 -10.99 4.92 -7.50
CA SER A 128 -10.25 6.10 -7.04
C SER A 128 -9.65 6.91 -8.19
N HIS A 129 -9.10 6.25 -9.21
CA HIS A 129 -8.42 6.91 -10.33
C HIS A 129 -9.26 6.96 -11.62
N GLY A 130 -10.40 6.29 -11.67
CA GLY A 130 -11.23 6.22 -12.88
C GLY A 130 -10.62 5.38 -14.00
N TRP A 131 -9.60 4.58 -13.69
CA TRP A 131 -8.89 3.76 -14.66
C TRP A 131 -9.78 2.66 -15.24
N ASN A 132 -9.59 2.36 -16.52
CA ASN A 132 -10.19 1.20 -17.17
C ASN A 132 -9.37 -0.08 -16.89
N ALA A 133 -9.92 -1.24 -17.25
CA ALA A 133 -9.29 -2.54 -16.99
C ALA A 133 -7.87 -2.67 -17.59
N GLN A 134 -7.61 -2.07 -18.76
CA GLN A 134 -6.29 -2.13 -19.40
C GLN A 134 -5.27 -1.25 -18.66
N GLU A 135 -5.67 -0.09 -18.18
CA GLU A 135 -4.83 0.79 -17.36
C GLU A 135 -4.46 0.13 -16.03
N VAL A 136 -5.44 -0.48 -15.36
CA VAL A 136 -5.21 -1.23 -14.12
C VAL A 136 -4.31 -2.44 -14.36
N ALA A 137 -4.56 -3.24 -15.40
CA ALA A 137 -3.74 -4.41 -15.72
C ALA A 137 -2.29 -4.01 -16.03
N ARG A 138 -2.08 -2.91 -16.77
CA ARG A 138 -0.73 -2.38 -17.04
C ARG A 138 -0.03 -1.95 -15.76
N TYR A 139 -0.73 -1.22 -14.89
CA TYR A 139 -0.17 -0.76 -13.61
C TYR A 139 0.19 -1.95 -12.71
N LEU A 140 -0.77 -2.84 -12.41
CA LEU A 140 -0.56 -3.98 -11.54
C LEU A 140 0.48 -4.95 -12.12
N GLY A 141 0.47 -5.18 -13.43
CA GLY A 141 1.40 -6.10 -14.11
C GLY A 141 2.86 -5.66 -14.06
N GLY A 142 3.13 -4.36 -13.86
CA GLY A 142 4.47 -3.82 -13.67
C GLY A 142 4.96 -3.82 -12.22
N LEU A 143 4.14 -4.26 -11.26
CA LEU A 143 4.53 -4.31 -9.84
C LEU A 143 5.37 -5.56 -9.55
N ARG A 144 6.39 -5.40 -8.71
CA ARG A 144 7.27 -6.49 -8.27
C ARG A 144 6.46 -7.55 -7.52
N GLY A 145 6.60 -8.81 -7.93
CA GLY A 145 5.79 -9.94 -7.47
C GLY A 145 4.55 -10.21 -8.33
N VAL A 146 4.08 -9.25 -9.12
CA VAL A 146 3.09 -9.50 -10.19
C VAL A 146 3.81 -9.75 -11.51
N GLU A 147 4.81 -8.93 -11.81
CA GLU A 147 5.67 -9.06 -12.99
C GLU A 147 6.24 -10.48 -13.08
N GLY A 148 6.14 -11.09 -14.27
CA GLY A 148 6.61 -12.46 -14.53
C GLY A 148 5.72 -13.58 -13.98
N HIS A 149 4.78 -13.29 -13.07
CA HIS A 149 3.86 -14.29 -12.50
C HIS A 149 2.45 -14.23 -13.10
N TRP A 150 2.07 -13.08 -13.66
CA TRP A 150 0.77 -12.87 -14.29
C TRP A 150 0.94 -12.39 -15.74
N PRO A 151 0.63 -13.22 -16.74
CA PRO A 151 0.64 -12.78 -18.13
C PRO A 151 -0.35 -11.61 -18.33
N PRO A 152 0.01 -10.55 -19.08
CA PRO A 152 -0.84 -9.37 -19.26
C PRO A 152 -2.27 -9.68 -19.70
N ASP A 153 -2.44 -10.62 -20.64
CA ASP A 153 -3.78 -11.02 -21.13
C ASP A 153 -4.60 -11.74 -20.06
N THR A 154 -3.95 -12.56 -19.23
CA THR A 154 -4.60 -13.23 -18.09
C THR A 154 -4.98 -12.22 -17.02
N LEU A 155 -4.14 -11.22 -16.78
CA LEU A 155 -4.42 -10.15 -15.84
C LEU A 155 -5.56 -9.26 -16.36
N ALA A 156 -5.57 -8.87 -17.63
CA ALA A 156 -6.66 -8.10 -18.21
C ALA A 156 -8.00 -8.86 -18.15
N ALA A 157 -8.01 -10.14 -18.52
CA ALA A 157 -9.20 -11.00 -18.45
C ALA A 157 -9.66 -11.25 -16.99
N LEU A 158 -8.77 -11.16 -16.00
CA LEU A 158 -9.13 -11.28 -14.58
C LEU A 158 -9.92 -10.06 -14.08
N LEU A 159 -9.72 -8.90 -14.71
CA LEU A 159 -10.17 -7.58 -14.27
C LEU A 159 -11.35 -6.99 -15.08
N THR A 160 -11.82 -7.73 -16.09
CA THR A 160 -13.07 -7.48 -16.84
C THR A 160 -14.22 -8.25 -16.22
#